data_AF-A0A1J6K511-F1
#
_entry.id   AF-A0A1J6K511-F1
#
_cell.length_a   1.000
_cell.length_b   1.000
_cell.length_c   1.000
_cell.angle_alpha   90.00
_cell.angle_beta   90.00
_cell.angle_gamma   90.00
#
_symmetry.space_group_name_H-M   'P 1'
#
loop_
_entity.id
_entity.type
_entity.pdbx_description
1 polymer ?
#
loop_
_entity_poly.entity_id
_entity_poly.type
_entity_poly.pdbx_seq_one_letter_code
_entity_poly.pdbx_strand_id
1 'polypeptide(L)'
;MYTRWTYLGLPAVVDRSKKDLLSFIKERILSKIKCWKGKFLSQAGKEILLKSFLAPLPSYALSCFQLPDGLCKEITSLFVKFWWGHIEEKQKLHIERWDKLCEPKFRGGLGFRDLKAFNMDLLAKLAWRILIEPNLLASQVLKSKYFPDKSLLQAQVSNFASWIWKSILWGRDLLCKGVRWCVSYGTDVNVW
;
A
#
# COMPACT_ATOMS: atom_id res chain seq x y z
N MET A 1 21.19 8.16 -23.16
CA MET A 1 20.48 8.89 -22.09
C MET A 1 18.99 8.82 -22.37
N TYR A 2 18.24 7.89 -21.75
CA TYR A 2 16.78 7.89 -21.87
C TYR A 2 16.21 8.83 -20.81
N THR A 3 15.49 9.86 -21.24
CA THR A 3 14.74 10.76 -20.36
C THR A 3 13.69 9.94 -19.62
N ARG A 4 13.84 9.82 -18.30
CA ARG A 4 12.92 9.07 -17.43
C ARG A 4 11.69 9.93 -17.17
N TRP A 5 10.71 9.89 -18.07
CA TRP A 5 9.46 10.62 -17.93
C TRP A 5 8.72 10.16 -16.65
N THR A 6 8.21 11.12 -15.88
CA THR A 6 7.43 10.83 -14.67
C THR A 6 5.96 11.16 -14.92
N TYR A 7 5.08 10.22 -14.59
CA TYR A 7 3.64 10.40 -14.67
C TYR A 7 3.06 10.20 -13.27
N LEU A 8 2.37 11.23 -12.75
CA LEU A 8 1.81 11.23 -11.39
C LEU A 8 2.83 10.86 -10.29
N GLY A 9 4.10 11.22 -10.50
CA GLY A 9 5.20 10.94 -9.57
C GLY A 9 5.78 9.52 -9.65
N LEU A 10 5.35 8.69 -10.61
CA LEU A 10 5.94 7.38 -10.92
C LEU A 10 6.73 7.45 -12.24
N PRO A 11 7.89 6.80 -12.34
CA PRO A 11 8.59 6.65 -13.62
C PRO A 11 7.73 5.84 -14.61
N ALA A 12 7.54 6.36 -15.82
CA ALA A 12 6.70 5.75 -16.85
C ALA A 12 7.26 4.40 -17.35
N VAL A 13 8.57 4.19 -17.24
CA VAL A 13 9.24 2.93 -17.57
C VAL A 13 9.55 2.16 -16.29
N VAL A 14 8.89 1.02 -16.13
CA VAL A 14 9.14 0.05 -15.06
C VAL A 14 10.41 -0.74 -15.43
N ASP A 15 11.54 -0.34 -14.86
CA ASP A 15 12.82 -1.03 -15.00
C ASP A 15 12.87 -2.33 -14.14
N ARG A 16 13.85 -3.21 -14.38
CA ARG A 16 13.98 -4.50 -13.69
C ARG A 16 14.08 -4.36 -12.16
N SER A 17 14.62 -3.25 -11.65
CA SER A 17 14.74 -2.99 -10.22
C SER A 17 13.49 -2.32 -9.64
N LYS A 18 12.59 -3.15 -9.08
CA LYS A 18 11.39 -2.69 -8.36
C LYS A 18 11.69 -1.77 -7.17
N LYS A 19 12.86 -1.94 -6.54
CA LYS A 19 13.29 -1.12 -5.40
C LYS A 19 13.64 0.30 -5.85
N ASP A 20 14.35 0.45 -6.96
CA ASP A 20 14.77 1.76 -7.47
C ASP A 20 13.60 2.55 -8.07
N LEU A 21 12.58 1.86 -8.56
CA LEU A 21 11.35 2.53 -9.02
C LEU A 21 10.55 3.13 -7.88
N LEU A 22 10.70 2.62 -6.65
CA LEU A 22 9.94 3.05 -5.48
C LEU A 22 10.82 3.81 -4.46
N SER A 23 12.11 3.96 -4.72
CA SER A 23 13.05 4.69 -3.86
C SER A 23 12.65 6.16 -3.68
N PHE A 24 12.02 6.77 -4.71
CA PHE A 24 11.48 8.13 -4.62
C PHE A 24 10.48 8.29 -3.46
N ILE A 25 9.71 7.24 -3.12
CA ILE A 25 8.77 7.28 -2.00
C ILE A 25 9.55 7.47 -0.70
N LYS A 26 10.61 6.67 -0.51
CA LYS A 26 11.49 6.77 0.65
C LYS A 26 12.14 8.16 0.73
N GLU A 27 12.64 8.68 -0.38
CA GLU A 27 13.26 10.02 -0.44
C GLU A 27 12.29 11.14 -0.07
N ARG A 28 11.05 11.07 -0.55
CA ARG A 28 10.00 12.04 -0.18
C ARG A 28 9.60 11.93 1.29
N ILE A 29 9.57 10.73 1.85
CA ILE A 29 9.34 10.51 3.29
C ILE A 29 10.50 11.10 4.09
N LEU A 30 11.74 10.84 3.68
CA LEU A 30 12.95 11.37 4.31
C LEU A 30 12.99 12.89 4.31
N SER A 31 12.73 13.53 3.17
CA SER A 31 12.78 15.00 3.07
C SER A 31 11.76 15.67 3.98
N LYS A 32 10.56 15.09 4.10
CA LYS A 32 9.50 15.59 4.98
C LYS A 32 9.82 15.38 6.46
N ILE A 33 10.34 14.21 6.83
CA ILE A 33 10.82 13.95 8.19
C ILE A 33 11.94 14.92 8.57
N LYS A 34 12.90 15.19 7.67
CA LYS A 34 13.97 16.17 7.89
C LYS A 34 13.41 17.58 8.13
N CYS A 35 12.44 18.01 7.31
CA CYS A 35 11.78 19.31 7.47
C CYS A 35 11.06 19.44 8.83
N TRP A 36 10.49 18.35 9.34
CA TRP A 36 9.84 18.34 10.65
C TRP A 36 10.80 18.27 11.82
N LYS A 37 11.96 17.62 11.67
CA LYS A 37 12.99 17.60 12.71
C LYS A 37 13.51 19.00 13.06
N GLY A 38 13.52 19.91 12.09
CA GLY A 38 13.88 21.32 12.31
C GLY A 38 12.83 22.14 13.09
N LYS A 39 11.66 21.55 13.41
CA LYS A 39 10.61 22.20 14.21
C LYS A 39 10.52 21.50 15.57
N PHE A 40 10.49 22.26 16.66
CA PHE A 40 10.23 21.73 18.01
C PHE A 40 8.79 21.21 18.09
N LEU A 41 8.61 19.92 17.84
CA LEU A 41 7.29 19.27 17.83
C LEU A 41 7.02 18.57 19.15
N SER A 42 5.86 18.82 19.74
CA SER A 42 5.32 18.03 20.84
C SER A 42 5.06 16.58 20.40
N GLN A 43 4.99 15.65 21.36
CA GLN A 43 4.74 14.23 21.05
C GLN A 43 3.37 14.04 20.37
N ALA A 44 2.34 14.77 20.82
CA ALA A 44 1.03 14.80 20.17
C ALA A 44 1.10 15.36 18.73
N GLY A 45 1.90 16.40 18.50
CA GLY A 45 2.12 16.94 17.16
C GLY A 45 2.76 15.93 16.20
N LYS A 46 3.73 15.15 16.68
CA LYS A 46 4.33 14.06 15.90
C LYS A 46 3.32 12.96 15.56
N GLU A 47 2.40 12.64 16.47
CA GLU A 47 1.37 11.62 16.25
C GLU A 47 0.45 12.04 15.10
N ILE A 48 -0.03 13.28 15.14
CA ILE A 48 -0.90 13.85 14.12
C ILE A 48 -0.19 13.89 12.77
N LEU A 49 1.08 14.33 12.74
CA LEU A 49 1.86 14.37 11.51
C LEU A 49 2.09 12.99 10.88
N LEU A 50 2.44 11.99 11.68
CA LEU A 50 2.62 10.62 11.18
C LEU A 50 1.31 10.07 10.59
N LYS A 51 0.19 10.29 11.28
CA LYS A 51 -1.13 9.84 10.82
C LYS A 51 -1.60 10.55 9.56
N SER A 52 -1.43 11.87 9.48
CA SER A 52 -1.92 12.66 8.35
C SER A 52 -1.06 12.47 7.09
N PHE A 53 0.23 12.20 7.24
CA PHE A 53 1.19 12.12 6.15
C PHE A 53 1.16 10.81 5.35
N LEU A 54 0.87 9.71 6.03
CA LEU A 54 0.76 8.39 5.39
C LEU A 54 -0.39 8.31 4.38
N ALA A 55 -1.43 9.13 4.55
CA ALA A 55 -2.62 9.10 3.70
C ALA A 55 -2.40 9.66 2.28
N PRO A 56 -1.74 10.82 2.06
CA PRO A 56 -1.58 11.40 0.73
C PRO A 56 -0.28 11.03 -0.01
N LEU A 57 0.86 10.84 0.67
CA LEU A 57 2.15 10.82 -0.05
C LEU A 57 2.44 9.58 -0.90
N PRO A 58 2.08 8.36 -0.46
CA PRO A 58 2.32 7.17 -1.25
C PRO A 58 1.04 6.57 -1.85
N SER A 59 -0.15 7.14 -1.62
CA SER A 59 -1.45 6.51 -1.95
C SER A 59 -1.56 6.04 -3.40
N TYR A 60 -1.12 6.84 -4.37
CA TYR A 60 -1.18 6.46 -5.78
C TYR A 60 -0.25 5.29 -6.14
N ALA A 61 0.99 5.31 -5.64
CA ALA A 61 1.92 4.20 -5.87
C ALA A 61 1.50 2.93 -5.13
N LEU A 62 0.99 3.07 -3.90
CA LEU A 62 0.48 1.97 -3.08
C LEU A 62 -0.80 1.37 -3.64
N SER A 63 -1.64 2.14 -4.34
CA SER A 63 -2.84 1.59 -4.96
C SER A 63 -2.55 0.75 -6.20
N CYS A 64 -1.39 0.94 -6.82
CA CYS A 64 -1.03 0.28 -8.09
C CYS A 64 0.00 -0.84 -7.92
N PHE A 65 0.89 -0.72 -6.93
CA PHE A 65 2.03 -1.63 -6.76
C PHE A 65 2.11 -2.18 -5.34
N GLN A 66 2.42 -3.48 -5.26
CA GLN A 66 2.82 -4.14 -4.03
C GLN A 66 4.25 -3.70 -3.69
N LEU A 67 4.44 -3.10 -2.51
CA LEU A 67 5.75 -2.69 -2.05
C LEU A 67 6.63 -3.91 -1.70
N PRO A 68 7.92 -3.90 -2.07
CA PRO A 68 8.88 -4.88 -1.57
C PRO A 68 9.02 -4.79 -0.05
N ASP A 69 9.05 -5.93 0.64
CA ASP A 69 9.16 -5.99 2.11
C ASP A 69 10.36 -5.23 2.66
N GLY A 70 11.50 -5.22 1.95
CA GLY A 70 12.68 -4.44 2.35
C GLY A 70 12.41 -2.94 2.40
N LEU A 71 11.70 -2.40 1.40
CA LEU A 71 11.35 -0.98 1.36
C LEU A 71 10.35 -0.63 2.47
N CYS A 72 9.38 -1.51 2.75
CA CYS A 72 8.47 -1.34 3.88
C CYS A 72 9.24 -1.25 5.21
N LYS A 73 10.17 -2.17 5.46
CA LYS A 73 11.00 -2.15 6.68
C LYS A 73 11.84 -0.88 6.80
N GLU A 74 12.44 -0.42 5.70
CA GLU A 74 13.20 0.81 5.67
C GLU A 74 12.32 2.03 6.01
N ILE A 75 11.14 2.15 5.40
CA ILE A 75 10.21 3.25 5.68
C ILE A 75 9.72 3.20 7.13
N THR A 76 9.34 2.02 7.63
CA THR A 76 8.94 1.84 9.03
C THR A 76 10.06 2.26 9.98
N SER A 77 11.33 1.92 9.67
CA SER A 77 12.47 2.35 10.48
C SER A 77 12.59 3.87 10.57
N LEU A 78 12.22 4.61 9.50
CA LEU A 78 12.23 6.07 9.51
C LEU A 78 11.13 6.64 10.39
N PHE A 79 9.93 6.05 10.34
CA PHE A 79 8.83 6.46 11.23
C PHE A 79 9.17 6.19 12.69
N VAL A 80 9.74 5.02 12.99
CA VAL A 80 10.21 4.66 14.34
C VAL A 80 11.26 5.67 14.83
N LYS A 81 12.27 5.99 14.02
CA LYS A 81 13.31 6.97 14.36
C LYS A 81 12.76 8.38 14.56
N PHE A 82 11.74 8.78 13.79
CA PHE A 82 11.08 10.07 13.95
C PHE A 82 10.22 10.12 15.22
N TRP A 83 9.45 9.07 15.48
CA TRP A 83 8.55 8.95 16.63
C TRP A 83 9.29 9.01 17.96
N TRP A 84 10.32 8.16 18.12
CA TRP A 84 11.13 8.11 19.33
C TRP A 84 12.10 9.27 19.44
N GLY A 85 12.33 10.01 18.35
CA GLY A 85 13.10 11.25 18.34
C GLY A 85 14.59 11.01 18.51
N HIS A 86 15.26 10.63 17.43
CA HIS A 86 16.72 10.82 17.32
C HIS A 86 17.03 12.31 17.21
N ILE A 87 17.30 12.94 18.37
CA ILE A 87 17.99 14.23 18.48
C ILE A 87 19.47 13.88 18.68
N GLU A 88 20.20 14.09 17.58
CA GLU A 88 21.63 13.99 17.23
C GLU A 88 22.64 13.19 18.07
N GLU A 89 22.48 12.94 19.37
CA GLU A 89 23.50 12.21 20.16
C GLU A 89 22.95 11.24 21.22
N LYS A 90 21.66 11.25 21.53
CA LYS A 90 21.07 10.29 22.49
C LYS A 90 20.08 9.37 21.80
N GLN A 91 20.42 8.09 21.66
CA GLN A 91 19.46 7.04 21.33
C GLN A 91 18.40 7.00 22.43
N LYS A 92 17.19 7.48 22.13
CA LYS A 92 16.04 7.23 22.99
C LYS A 92 15.67 5.76 22.85
N LEU A 93 15.58 5.05 23.98
CA LEU A 93 15.22 3.65 24.02
C LEU A 93 13.90 3.43 23.26
N HIS A 94 13.88 2.41 22.41
CA HIS A 94 12.65 1.93 21.77
C HIS A 94 11.85 1.18 22.82
N ILE A 95 10.94 1.89 23.51
CA ILE A 95 10.18 1.33 24.63
C ILE A 95 9.17 0.28 24.16
N GLU A 96 8.59 0.48 22.97
CA GLU A 96 7.54 -0.37 22.43
C GLU A 96 7.79 -0.75 20.96
N ARG A 97 7.32 -1.95 20.58
CA ARG A 97 7.37 -2.43 19.19
C ARG A 97 6.45 -1.57 18.32
N TRP A 98 6.89 -1.28 17.09
CA TRP A 98 6.09 -0.50 16.14
C TRP A 98 4.71 -1.14 15.88
N ASP A 99 4.67 -2.47 15.80
CA ASP A 99 3.42 -3.23 15.57
C ASP A 99 2.38 -2.95 16.66
N LYS A 100 2.80 -2.83 17.93
CA LYS A 100 1.91 -2.48 19.05
C LYS A 100 1.42 -1.03 18.95
N LEU A 101 2.27 -0.12 18.47
CA LEU A 101 1.86 1.28 18.23
C LEU A 101 0.85 1.39 17.07
N CYS A 102 0.88 0.46 16.12
CA CYS A 102 -0.11 0.37 15.04
C CYS A 102 -1.47 -0.14 15.51
N GLU A 103 -1.57 -0.78 16.67
CA GLU A 103 -2.84 -1.26 17.18
C GLU A 103 -3.81 -0.11 17.50
N PRO A 104 -5.13 -0.35 17.44
CA PRO A 104 -6.11 0.65 17.82
C PRO A 104 -5.96 1.11 19.28
N LYS A 105 -6.39 2.34 19.58
CA LYS A 105 -6.34 2.90 20.94
C LYS A 105 -7.04 2.02 21.99
N PHE A 106 -8.15 1.37 21.62
CA PHE A 106 -8.86 0.47 22.53
C PHE A 106 -8.09 -0.81 22.88
N ARG A 107 -7.06 -1.18 22.09
CA ARG A 107 -6.13 -2.29 22.39
C ARG A 107 -4.83 -1.80 23.04
N GLY A 108 -4.74 -0.52 23.41
CA GLY A 108 -3.54 0.06 24.01
C GLY A 108 -2.47 0.51 23.01
N GLY A 109 -2.77 0.53 21.71
CA GLY A 109 -1.90 1.12 20.68
C GLY A 109 -2.16 2.60 20.43
N LEU A 110 -1.46 3.18 19.47
CA LEU A 110 -1.65 4.58 19.06
C LEU A 110 -2.48 4.73 17.80
N GLY A 111 -2.82 3.63 17.12
CA GLY A 111 -3.53 3.64 15.84
C GLY A 111 -2.69 4.19 14.70
N PHE A 112 -1.37 3.94 14.72
CA PHE A 112 -0.56 4.13 13.51
C PHE A 112 -0.94 3.10 12.44
N ARG A 113 -0.74 3.46 11.17
CA ARG A 113 -1.00 2.53 10.07
C ARG A 113 0.26 1.74 9.78
N ASP A 114 0.16 0.42 9.80
CA ASP A 114 1.19 -0.41 9.16
C ASP A 114 1.14 -0.18 7.65
N LEU A 115 2.30 0.13 7.07
CA LEU A 115 2.44 0.43 5.66
C LEU A 115 2.12 -0.80 4.80
N LYS A 116 2.48 -2.00 5.25
CA LYS A 116 2.22 -3.23 4.50
C LYS A 116 0.74 -3.55 4.49
N ALA A 117 0.09 -3.51 5.66
CA ALA A 117 -1.36 -3.65 5.76
C ALA A 117 -2.09 -2.60 4.91
N PHE A 118 -1.70 -1.33 5.02
CA PHE A 118 -2.32 -0.25 4.24
C PHE A 118 -2.16 -0.40 2.72
N ASN A 119 -1.00 -0.89 2.26
CA ASN A 119 -0.78 -1.21 0.85
C ASN A 119 -1.70 -2.35 0.38
N MET A 120 -1.83 -3.40 1.21
CA MET A 120 -2.71 -4.53 0.93
C MET A 120 -4.17 -4.09 0.84
N ASP A 121 -4.62 -3.23 1.76
CA ASP A 121 -5.98 -2.69 1.80
C ASP A 121 -6.31 -1.86 0.54
N LEU A 122 -5.37 -1.03 0.08
CA LEU A 122 -5.56 -0.23 -1.13
C LEU A 122 -5.64 -1.12 -2.39
N LEU A 123 -4.81 -2.16 -2.48
CA LEU A 123 -4.84 -3.12 -3.58
C LEU A 123 -6.10 -3.98 -3.53
N ALA A 124 -6.56 -4.37 -2.33
CA ALA A 124 -7.84 -5.04 -2.13
C ALA A 124 -8.99 -4.14 -2.57
N LYS A 125 -8.99 -2.84 -2.22
CA LYS A 125 -9.99 -1.89 -2.70
C LYS A 125 -10.01 -1.79 -4.23
N LEU A 126 -8.85 -1.82 -4.88
CA LEU A 126 -8.76 -1.82 -6.35
C LEU A 126 -9.33 -3.11 -6.95
N ALA A 127 -8.97 -4.27 -6.41
CA ALA A 127 -9.50 -5.56 -6.83
C ALA A 127 -11.03 -5.64 -6.66
N TRP A 128 -11.55 -5.10 -5.56
CA TRP A 128 -12.98 -5.03 -5.29
C TRP A 128 -13.71 -4.15 -6.31
N ARG A 129 -13.12 -3.02 -6.67
CA ARG A 129 -13.67 -2.15 -7.71
C ARG A 129 -13.76 -2.87 -9.06
N ILE A 130 -12.72 -3.61 -9.46
CA ILE A 130 -12.75 -4.41 -10.70
C ILE A 130 -13.86 -5.47 -10.67
N LEU A 131 -14.15 -6.02 -9.49
CA LEU A 131 -15.19 -7.02 -9.29
C LEU A 131 -16.61 -6.43 -9.38
N ILE A 132 -16.87 -5.30 -8.74
CA ILE A 132 -18.21 -4.65 -8.73
C ILE A 132 -18.49 -3.90 -10.03
N GLU A 133 -17.48 -3.30 -10.64
CA GLU A 133 -17.60 -2.41 -11.79
C GLU A 133 -16.99 -3.07 -13.05
N PRO A 134 -17.62 -4.12 -13.62
CA PRO A 134 -17.07 -4.85 -14.77
C PRO A 134 -17.09 -4.03 -16.08
N ASN A 135 -17.96 -3.01 -16.15
CA ASN A 135 -18.14 -2.16 -17.35
C ASN A 135 -17.06 -1.07 -17.48
N LEU A 136 -16.20 -0.88 -16.48
CA LEU A 136 -15.08 0.06 -16.59
C LEU A 136 -14.09 -0.45 -17.64
N LEU A 137 -13.58 0.45 -18.48
CA LEU A 137 -12.58 0.12 -19.49
C LEU A 137 -11.37 -0.60 -18.87
N ALA A 138 -10.90 -0.15 -17.70
CA ALA A 138 -9.82 -0.80 -16.98
C ALA A 138 -10.18 -2.24 -16.57
N SER A 139 -11.40 -2.47 -16.09
CA SER A 139 -11.88 -3.81 -15.72
C SER A 139 -11.98 -4.71 -16.95
N GLN A 140 -12.50 -4.20 -18.07
CA GLN A 140 -12.63 -4.94 -19.32
C GLN A 140 -11.27 -5.33 -19.90
N VAL A 141 -10.31 -4.40 -19.92
CA VAL A 141 -8.94 -4.65 -20.40
C VAL A 141 -8.20 -5.65 -19.51
N LEU A 142 -8.37 -5.56 -18.18
CA LEU A 142 -7.77 -6.54 -17.27
C LEU A 142 -8.41 -7.92 -17.41
N LYS A 143 -9.74 -7.98 -17.57
CA LYS A 143 -10.48 -9.22 -17.81
C LYS A 143 -10.01 -9.89 -19.09
N SER A 144 -10.04 -9.18 -20.22
CA SER A 144 -9.66 -9.75 -21.52
C SER A 144 -8.21 -10.25 -21.54
N LYS A 145 -7.30 -9.57 -20.83
CA LYS A 145 -5.88 -9.93 -20.78
C LYS A 145 -5.55 -11.06 -19.82
N TYR A 146 -6.18 -11.11 -18.65
CA TYR A 146 -5.72 -11.97 -17.55
C TYR A 146 -6.72 -13.04 -17.11
N PHE A 147 -8.02 -12.84 -17.35
CA PHE A 147 -9.07 -13.77 -16.94
C PHE A 147 -10.30 -13.69 -17.87
N PRO A 148 -10.15 -14.00 -19.18
CA PRO A 148 -11.24 -13.80 -20.14
C PRO A 148 -12.48 -14.64 -19.79
N ASP A 149 -12.27 -15.92 -19.44
CA ASP A 149 -13.34 -16.90 -19.21
C ASP A 149 -13.56 -17.22 -17.73
N LYS A 150 -12.89 -16.51 -16.82
CA LYS A 150 -12.92 -16.78 -15.37
C LYS A 150 -13.40 -15.56 -14.60
N SER A 151 -13.78 -15.77 -13.34
CA SER A 151 -13.98 -14.65 -12.40
C SER A 151 -12.63 -14.16 -11.85
N LEU A 152 -12.57 -12.89 -11.44
CA LEU A 152 -11.37 -12.31 -10.82
C LEU A 152 -10.91 -13.11 -9.59
N LEU A 153 -11.87 -13.68 -8.83
CA LEU A 153 -11.58 -14.48 -7.65
C LEU A 153 -10.79 -15.76 -7.99
N GLN A 154 -11.06 -16.36 -9.15
CA GLN A 154 -10.42 -17.59 -9.63
C GLN A 154 -9.18 -17.32 -10.50
N ALA A 155 -8.82 -16.07 -10.72
CA ALA A 155 -7.69 -15.72 -11.58
C ALA A 155 -6.36 -16.21 -10.99
N GLN A 156 -5.53 -16.82 -11.83
CA GLN A 156 -4.21 -17.35 -11.44
C GLN A 156 -3.09 -16.36 -11.78
N VAL A 157 -2.00 -16.42 -11.01
CA VAL A 157 -0.81 -15.63 -11.26
C VAL A 157 -0.02 -16.30 -12.39
N SER A 158 0.05 -15.67 -13.57
CA SER A 158 0.97 -16.12 -14.61
C SER A 158 2.38 -15.57 -14.38
N ASN A 159 3.42 -16.34 -14.73
CA ASN A 159 4.81 -15.91 -14.55
C ASN A 159 5.13 -14.62 -15.31
N PHE A 160 4.55 -14.46 -16.50
CA PHE A 160 4.67 -13.29 -17.37
C PHE A 160 3.70 -12.15 -17.05
N ALA A 161 2.92 -12.26 -15.96
CA ALA A 161 2.01 -11.19 -15.57
C ALA A 161 2.76 -9.89 -15.23
N SER A 162 2.10 -8.77 -15.54
CA SER A 162 2.60 -7.46 -15.16
C SER A 162 2.69 -7.34 -13.64
N TRP A 163 3.59 -6.49 -13.16
CA TRP A 163 3.72 -6.26 -11.72
C TRP A 163 2.44 -5.70 -11.11
N ILE A 164 1.72 -4.86 -11.84
CA ILE A 164 0.41 -4.33 -11.44
C ILE A 164 -0.58 -5.48 -11.23
N TRP A 165 -0.67 -6.43 -12.17
CA TRP A 165 -1.57 -7.57 -12.03
C TRP A 165 -1.21 -8.45 -10.83
N LYS A 166 0.08 -8.75 -10.63
CA LYS A 166 0.55 -9.48 -9.44
C LYS A 166 0.19 -8.76 -8.13
N SER A 167 0.25 -7.43 -8.15
CA SER A 167 -0.11 -6.59 -6.99
C SER A 167 -1.62 -6.62 -6.71
N ILE A 168 -2.45 -6.54 -7.75
CA ILE A 168 -3.91 -6.66 -7.63
C ILE A 168 -4.28 -8.04 -7.09
N LEU A 169 -3.65 -9.11 -7.58
CA LEU A 169 -3.90 -10.47 -7.10
C LEU A 169 -3.54 -10.65 -5.62
N TRP A 170 -2.47 -9.98 -5.15
CA TRP A 170 -2.12 -9.96 -3.73
C TRP A 170 -3.21 -9.31 -2.87
N GLY A 171 -3.79 -8.18 -3.31
CA GLY A 171 -4.94 -7.57 -2.64
C GLY A 171 -6.22 -8.42 -2.73
N ARG A 172 -6.44 -9.08 -3.87
CA ARG A 172 -7.55 -10.03 -4.07
C ARG A 172 -7.47 -11.21 -3.10
N ASP A 173 -6.29 -11.70 -2.75
CA ASP A 173 -6.14 -12.78 -1.76
C ASP A 173 -6.64 -12.36 -0.37
N LEU A 174 -6.50 -11.07 -0.02
CA LEU A 174 -7.11 -10.52 1.20
C LEU A 174 -8.64 -10.48 1.07
N LEU A 175 -9.15 -10.02 -0.07
CA LEU A 175 -10.60 -9.99 -0.32
C LEU A 175 -11.22 -11.38 -0.22
N CYS A 176 -10.63 -12.41 -0.82
CA CYS A 176 -11.18 -13.77 -0.79
C CYS A 176 -11.42 -14.31 0.62
N LYS A 177 -10.70 -13.80 1.63
CA LYS A 177 -10.92 -14.18 3.04
C LYS A 177 -12.18 -13.56 3.66
N GLY A 178 -12.64 -12.43 3.13
CA GLY A 178 -13.75 -11.65 3.68
C GLY A 178 -14.97 -11.52 2.76
N VAL A 179 -14.83 -11.81 1.47
CA VAL A 179 -15.93 -11.75 0.51
C VAL A 179 -16.92 -12.87 0.79
N ARG A 180 -18.19 -12.49 0.90
CA ARG A 180 -19.31 -13.42 0.96
C ARG A 180 -20.18 -13.19 -0.25
N TRP A 181 -20.70 -14.28 -0.80
CA TRP A 181 -21.68 -14.19 -1.85
C TRP A 181 -23.06 -13.95 -1.22
N CYS A 182 -23.65 -12.81 -1.52
CA CYS A 182 -25.04 -12.53 -1.16
C CYS A 182 -25.90 -12.92 -2.36
N VAL A 183 -26.66 -14.00 -2.21
CA VAL A 183 -27.67 -14.40 -3.20
C VAL A 183 -28.77 -13.36 -3.18
N SER A 184 -28.91 -12.63 -4.28
CA SER A 184 -30.01 -11.71 -4.51
C SER A 184 -31.14 -12.46 -5.24
N TYR A 185 -31.54 -12.00 -6.42
CA TYR A 185 -32.73 -12.46 -7.16
C TYR A 185 -32.67 -13.87 -7.78
N GLY A 186 -31.79 -14.77 -7.34
CA GLY A 186 -31.79 -16.19 -7.73
C GLY A 186 -31.38 -16.50 -9.19
N THR A 187 -31.20 -15.50 -10.05
CA THR A 187 -30.87 -15.68 -11.48
C THR A 187 -29.42 -16.09 -11.75
N ASP A 188 -28.51 -15.80 -10.82
CA ASP A 188 -27.07 -16.08 -10.94
C ASP A 188 -26.63 -17.30 -10.11
N VAL A 189 -27.58 -18.09 -9.59
CA VAL A 189 -27.32 -19.26 -8.77
C VAL A 189 -27.41 -20.52 -9.61
N ASN A 190 -26.27 -21.14 -9.93
CA ASN A 190 -26.26 -22.51 -10.44
C ASN A 190 -26.47 -23.47 -9.27
N VAL A 191 -27.68 -24.02 -9.14
CA VAL A 191 -28.06 -25.01 -8.11
C VAL A 191 -27.84 -26.46 -8.61
N TRP A 192 -27.33 -26.62 -9.82
CA TRP A 192 -27.17 -27.90 -10.52
C TRP A 192 -25.72 -28.38 -10.55
#